data_AF-A0A976Q1A2-F1
#
_entry.id   AF-A0A976Q1A2-F1
#
_cell.length_a   1.000
_cell.length_b   1.000
_cell.length_c   1.000
_cell.angle_alpha   90.00
_cell.angle_beta   90.00
_cell.angle_gamma   90.00
#
_symmetry.space_group_name_H-M   'P 1'
#
loop_
_entity.id
_entity.type
_entity.pdbx_description
1 polymer ?
#
loop_
_entity_poly.entity_id
_entity_poly.type
_entity_poly.pdbx_seq_one_letter_code
_entity_poly.pdbx_strand_id
1 'polypeptide(L)'
;MDAEILKTAASAPRLDKLKVRVDPAGRVVKQALYHHDANAIPQPVRELAAQEFPGSTPTRFETEYYAATGRAYEVEVKTQPGRNCEVAATAEGVKLYVECHVDPSVLPPPVAETVRRVAAGAKIIEAEHTIYASGDEEFSIELETPQGEVYVQVRADGTLIGRYRVVPAMIEVPLP
;
A
#
# COMPACT_ATOMS: atom_id res chain seq x y z
N MET A 1 1.37 -5.11 18.08
CA MET A 1 2.07 -4.94 16.80
C MET A 1 2.59 -6.28 16.36
N ASP A 2 2.65 -6.53 15.07
CA ASP A 2 3.10 -7.80 14.50
C ASP A 2 4.62 -8.03 14.68
N ALA A 3 5.02 -9.28 14.95
CA ALA A 3 6.39 -9.61 15.35
C ALA A 3 7.42 -9.49 14.22
N GLU A 4 7.09 -9.89 12.99
CA GLU A 4 8.04 -9.76 11.86
C GLU A 4 8.18 -8.30 11.45
N ILE A 5 7.10 -7.51 11.51
CA ILE A 5 7.19 -6.05 11.31
C ILE A 5 8.15 -5.42 12.33
N LEU A 6 8.04 -5.80 13.60
CA LEU A 6 8.94 -5.30 14.64
C LEU A 6 10.39 -5.72 14.41
N LYS A 7 10.60 -6.98 14.03
CA LYS A 7 11.94 -7.51 13.72
C LYS A 7 12.56 -6.76 12.54
N THR A 8 11.84 -6.60 11.43
CA THR A 8 12.31 -5.84 10.26
C THR A 8 12.54 -4.37 10.61
N ALA A 9 11.68 -3.75 11.41
CA ALA A 9 11.88 -2.38 11.87
C ALA A 9 13.16 -2.23 12.71
N ALA A 10 13.51 -3.24 13.52
CA ALA A 10 14.70 -3.20 14.36
C ALA A 10 16.01 -3.44 13.59
N SER A 11 15.96 -4.11 12.42
CA SER A 11 17.16 -4.53 11.69
C SER A 11 17.36 -3.88 10.32
N ALA A 12 16.30 -3.38 9.67
CA ALA A 12 16.42 -2.84 8.33
C ALA A 12 17.31 -1.59 8.31
N PRO A 13 18.19 -1.43 7.30
CA PRO A 13 19.16 -0.34 7.27
C PRO A 13 18.50 1.03 7.08
N ARG A 14 17.30 1.05 6.50
CA ARG A 14 16.49 2.25 6.30
C ARG A 14 15.01 1.91 6.32
N LEU A 15 14.27 2.72 7.08
CA LEU A 15 12.82 2.74 7.14
C LEU A 15 12.31 4.06 6.58
N ASP A 16 11.17 4.04 5.91
CA ASP A 16 10.53 5.26 5.40
C ASP A 16 9.23 5.58 6.14
N LYS A 17 8.38 4.57 6.42
CA LYS A 17 7.04 4.75 7.00
C LYS A 17 6.57 3.47 7.71
N LEU A 18 5.80 3.63 8.79
CA LEU A 18 5.00 2.57 9.39
C LEU A 18 3.53 3.01 9.33
N LYS A 19 2.72 2.30 8.55
CA LYS A 19 1.27 2.52 8.43
C LYS A 19 0.55 1.55 9.35
N VAL A 20 -0.27 2.07 10.26
CA VAL A 20 -1.19 1.28 11.09
C VAL A 20 -2.61 1.75 10.80
N ARG A 21 -3.46 0.85 10.33
CA ARG A 21 -4.88 1.11 10.08
C ARG A 21 -5.72 0.47 11.17
N VAL A 22 -6.66 1.23 11.70
CA VAL A 22 -7.65 0.75 12.67
C VAL A 22 -9.06 0.78 12.07
N ASP A 23 -9.91 -0.14 12.52
CA ASP A 23 -11.33 -0.14 12.21
C ASP A 23 -12.13 0.80 13.14
N PRO A 24 -13.45 0.98 12.93
CA PRO A 24 -14.28 1.83 13.81
C PRO A 24 -14.36 1.37 15.27
N ALA A 25 -13.99 0.13 15.58
CA ALA A 25 -13.91 -0.38 16.95
C ALA A 25 -12.51 -0.18 17.57
N GLY A 26 -11.58 0.47 16.85
CA GLY A 26 -10.22 0.72 17.30
C GLY A 26 -9.29 -0.50 17.18
N ARG A 27 -9.71 -1.57 16.50
CA ARG A 27 -8.88 -2.75 16.29
C ARG A 27 -7.93 -2.52 15.12
N VAL A 28 -6.66 -2.91 15.28
CA VAL A 28 -5.68 -2.87 14.20
C VAL A 28 -6.05 -3.89 13.12
N VAL A 29 -6.25 -3.42 11.89
CA VAL A 29 -6.64 -4.25 10.74
C VAL A 29 -5.58 -4.37 9.65
N LYS A 30 -4.68 -3.38 9.52
CA LYS A 30 -3.51 -3.41 8.65
C LYS A 30 -2.30 -2.81 9.38
N GLN A 31 -1.14 -3.41 9.21
CA GLN A 31 0.16 -2.89 9.58
C GLN A 31 1.06 -3.03 8.36
N ALA A 32 1.79 -1.99 7.97
CA ALA A 32 2.69 -2.03 6.82
C ALA A 32 3.96 -1.23 7.12
N LEU A 33 5.11 -1.87 6.98
CA LEU A 33 6.42 -1.26 7.18
C LEU A 33 7.12 -1.10 5.84
N TYR A 34 7.39 0.16 5.50
CA TYR A 34 8.08 0.58 4.30
C TYR A 34 9.59 0.62 4.56
N HIS A 35 10.38 -0.19 3.87
CA HIS A 35 11.82 -0.35 4.12
C HIS A 35 12.64 -0.59 2.85
N HIS A 36 13.96 -0.57 3.01
CA HIS A 36 14.94 -0.79 1.92
C HIS A 36 15.74 -2.10 2.06
N ASP A 37 15.34 -2.98 2.98
CA ASP A 37 15.96 -4.30 3.13
C ASP A 37 15.37 -5.34 2.17
N ALA A 38 16.07 -5.62 1.08
CA ALA A 38 15.68 -6.68 0.14
C ALA A 38 15.70 -8.08 0.79
N ASN A 39 16.56 -8.31 1.79
CA ASN A 39 16.70 -9.61 2.44
C ASN A 39 15.53 -9.93 3.38
N ALA A 40 14.79 -8.90 3.82
CA ALA A 40 13.55 -9.08 4.58
C ALA A 40 12.40 -9.59 3.69
N ILE A 41 12.54 -9.53 2.36
CA ILE A 41 11.55 -10.03 1.41
C ILE A 41 11.86 -11.47 1.01
N PRO A 42 10.90 -12.40 1.04
CA PRO A 42 11.13 -13.77 0.58
C PRO A 42 11.53 -13.81 -0.91
N GLN A 43 12.46 -14.71 -1.26
CA GLN A 43 12.93 -14.87 -2.63
C GLN A 43 11.79 -15.10 -3.64
N PRO A 44 10.79 -15.96 -3.38
CA PRO A 44 9.68 -16.17 -4.32
C PRO A 44 8.90 -14.90 -4.65
N VAL A 45 8.81 -13.95 -3.71
CA VAL A 45 8.12 -12.67 -3.91
C VAL A 45 8.92 -11.76 -4.84
N ARG A 46 10.24 -11.68 -4.66
CA ARG A 46 11.12 -10.91 -5.56
C ARG A 46 11.11 -11.48 -6.98
N GLU A 47 11.09 -12.81 -7.10
CA GLU A 47 10.99 -13.49 -8.39
C GLU A 47 9.65 -13.23 -9.08
N LEU A 48 8.54 -13.28 -8.32
CA LEU A 48 7.21 -12.92 -8.84
C LEU A 48 7.20 -11.47 -9.35
N ALA A 49 7.75 -10.51 -8.60
CA ALA A 49 7.80 -9.12 -9.04
C ALA A 49 8.57 -8.94 -10.35
N ALA A 50 9.69 -9.65 -10.52
CA ALA A 50 10.46 -9.63 -11.77
C ALA A 50 9.71 -10.28 -12.95
N GLN A 51 8.81 -11.24 -12.68
CA GLN A 51 7.97 -11.88 -13.69
C GLN A 51 6.79 -10.99 -14.11
N GLU A 52 6.11 -10.36 -13.15
CA GLU A 52 4.99 -9.44 -13.42
C GLU A 52 5.46 -8.16 -14.12
N PHE A 53 6.67 -7.67 -13.78
CA PHE A 53 7.28 -6.49 -14.39
C PHE A 53 8.69 -6.76 -14.92
N PRO A 54 8.83 -7.45 -16.08
CA PRO A 54 10.13 -7.72 -16.68
C PRO A 54 10.92 -6.44 -16.98
N GLY A 55 12.20 -6.41 -16.59
CA GLY A 55 13.09 -5.26 -16.81
C GLY A 55 12.83 -4.06 -15.89
N SER A 56 11.96 -4.21 -14.90
CA SER A 56 11.78 -3.21 -13.84
C SER A 56 12.93 -3.22 -12.83
N THR A 57 13.04 -2.16 -12.05
CA THR A 57 14.02 -2.06 -10.95
C THR A 57 13.29 -1.91 -9.62
N PRO A 58 13.56 -2.77 -8.62
CA PRO A 58 13.03 -2.57 -7.27
C PRO A 58 13.48 -1.24 -6.68
N THR A 59 12.55 -0.48 -6.10
CA THR A 59 12.79 0.84 -5.50
C THR A 59 12.60 0.84 -3.99
N ARG A 60 11.70 -0.01 -3.48
CA ARG A 60 11.38 -0.17 -2.07
C ARG A 60 10.73 -1.53 -1.83
N PHE A 61 10.60 -1.91 -0.57
CA PHE A 61 9.92 -3.09 -0.12
C PHE A 61 8.96 -2.79 1.02
N GLU A 62 7.93 -3.62 1.17
CA GLU A 62 7.07 -3.60 2.33
C GLU A 62 6.95 -4.97 3.00
N THR A 63 6.89 -4.95 4.33
CA THR A 63 6.43 -6.09 5.13
C THR A 63 5.09 -5.71 5.74
N GLU A 64 4.03 -6.42 5.36
CA GLU A 64 2.66 -6.09 5.72
C GLU A 64 1.97 -7.20 6.51
N TYR A 65 1.00 -6.83 7.34
CA TYR A 65 0.14 -7.76 8.04
C TYR A 65 -1.29 -7.25 8.06
N TYR A 66 -2.20 -8.06 7.54
CA TYR A 66 -3.64 -7.85 7.55
C TYR A 66 -4.28 -8.79 8.56
N ALA A 67 -5.17 -8.28 9.40
CA ALA A 67 -5.87 -9.13 10.38
C ALA A 67 -6.75 -10.22 9.71
N ALA A 68 -7.22 -9.97 8.48
CA ALA A 68 -8.11 -10.88 7.77
C ALA A 68 -7.37 -11.96 6.96
N THR A 69 -6.22 -11.62 6.37
CA THR A 69 -5.52 -12.46 5.38
C THR A 69 -4.10 -12.85 5.80
N GLY A 70 -3.57 -12.24 6.85
CA GLY A 70 -2.24 -12.53 7.37
C GLY A 70 -1.13 -11.70 6.71
N ARG A 71 0.05 -12.30 6.61
CA ARG A 71 1.28 -11.66 6.12
C ARG A 71 1.21 -11.45 4.61
N ALA A 72 1.64 -10.28 4.16
CA ALA A 72 2.02 -10.02 2.79
C ALA A 72 3.41 -9.37 2.74
N TYR A 73 4.07 -9.51 1.59
CA TYR A 73 5.32 -8.85 1.28
C TYR A 73 5.18 -8.17 -0.06
N GLU A 74 5.76 -6.99 -0.19
CA GLU A 74 5.65 -6.19 -1.40
C GLU A 74 7.02 -5.81 -1.93
N VAL A 75 7.09 -5.71 -3.25
CA VAL A 75 8.22 -5.15 -3.98
C VAL A 75 7.67 -3.99 -4.79
N GLU A 76 7.98 -2.76 -4.37
CA GLU A 76 7.78 -1.58 -5.21
C GLU A 76 8.85 -1.59 -6.31
N VAL A 77 8.44 -1.35 -7.55
CA VAL A 77 9.27 -1.34 -8.74
C VAL A 77 9.02 -0.12 -9.60
N LYS A 78 10.08 0.33 -10.28
CA LYS A 78 10.01 1.24 -11.41
C LYS A 78 9.95 0.43 -12.71
N THR A 79 8.80 0.44 -13.39
CA THR A 79 8.60 -0.28 -14.66
C THR A 79 9.22 0.47 -15.84
N GLN A 80 9.13 -0.09 -17.06
CA GLN A 80 9.36 0.64 -18.31
C GLN A 80 8.00 0.87 -19.01
N PRO A 81 7.59 2.12 -19.34
CA PRO A 81 8.34 3.37 -19.36
C PRO A 81 8.20 4.22 -18.07
N GLY A 82 8.67 3.73 -16.92
CA GLY A 82 8.88 4.52 -15.70
C GLY A 82 7.66 4.65 -14.77
N ARG A 83 6.68 3.75 -14.84
CA ARG A 83 5.56 3.76 -13.89
C ARG A 83 5.99 3.16 -12.56
N ASN A 84 5.54 3.73 -11.44
CA ASN A 84 5.69 3.09 -10.14
C ASN A 84 4.57 2.07 -9.99
N CYS A 85 4.96 0.83 -9.72
CA CYS A 85 4.05 -0.27 -9.45
C CYS A 85 4.59 -1.08 -8.30
N GLU A 86 3.77 -1.94 -7.73
CA GLU A 86 4.14 -2.88 -6.70
C GLU A 86 3.46 -4.23 -6.95
N VAL A 87 4.10 -5.28 -6.44
CA VAL A 87 3.55 -6.63 -6.43
C VAL A 87 3.52 -7.10 -4.99
N ALA A 88 2.32 -7.44 -4.52
CA ALA A 88 2.10 -8.00 -3.20
C ALA A 88 1.88 -9.51 -3.29
N ALA A 89 2.53 -10.27 -2.41
CA ALA A 89 2.41 -11.72 -2.37
C ALA A 89 2.58 -12.30 -0.95
N THR A 90 2.15 -13.55 -0.80
CA THR A 90 2.49 -14.40 0.35
C THR A 90 3.99 -14.75 0.36
N ALA A 91 4.50 -15.31 1.46
CA ALA A 91 5.92 -15.69 1.55
C ALA A 91 6.34 -16.73 0.50
N GLU A 92 5.38 -17.56 0.08
CA GLU A 92 5.53 -18.61 -0.92
C GLU A 92 5.48 -18.07 -2.36
N GLY A 93 5.28 -16.77 -2.56
CA GLY A 93 5.20 -16.14 -3.88
C GLY A 93 3.83 -16.27 -4.54
N VAL A 94 2.78 -16.60 -3.78
CA VAL A 94 1.39 -16.55 -4.31
C VAL A 94 0.96 -15.09 -4.36
N LYS A 95 0.67 -14.60 -5.57
CA LYS A 95 0.22 -13.24 -5.85
C LYS A 95 -1.08 -12.91 -5.09
N LEU A 96 -1.10 -11.73 -4.46
CA LEU A 96 -2.28 -11.16 -3.81
C LEU A 96 -2.87 -10.03 -4.66
N TYR A 97 -2.03 -9.09 -5.10
CA TYR A 97 -2.42 -8.03 -6.01
C TYR A 97 -1.21 -7.42 -6.72
N VAL A 98 -1.52 -6.65 -7.76
CA VAL A 98 -0.62 -5.65 -8.35
C VAL A 98 -1.26 -4.30 -8.15
N GLU A 99 -0.48 -3.34 -7.69
CA GLU A 99 -0.91 -1.95 -7.58
C GLU A 99 0.02 -1.06 -8.38
N CYS A 100 -0.53 -0.02 -9.01
CA CYS A 100 0.27 0.93 -9.76
C CYS A 100 -0.29 2.34 -9.63
N HIS A 101 0.60 3.32 -9.57
CA HIS A 101 0.22 4.72 -9.59
C HIS A 101 -0.52 5.04 -10.89
N VAL A 102 -1.55 5.87 -10.80
CA VAL A 102 -2.34 6.37 -11.94
C VAL A 102 -2.39 7.88 -11.89
N ASP A 103 -2.55 8.50 -13.06
CA ASP A 103 -2.80 9.93 -13.12
C ASP A 103 -4.21 10.21 -12.56
N PRO A 104 -4.36 11.07 -11.54
CA PRO A 104 -5.68 11.39 -10.97
C PRO A 104 -6.69 11.91 -11.99
N SER A 105 -6.23 12.52 -13.09
CA SER A 105 -7.10 13.03 -14.17
C SER A 105 -7.75 11.92 -15.00
N VAL A 106 -7.24 10.68 -14.94
CA VAL A 106 -7.79 9.53 -15.67
C VAL A 106 -8.57 8.56 -14.78
N LEU A 107 -8.85 8.94 -13.53
CA LEU A 107 -9.68 8.13 -12.64
C LEU A 107 -11.05 7.83 -13.27
N PRO A 108 -11.57 6.60 -13.13
CA PRO A 108 -12.89 6.27 -13.64
C PRO A 108 -13.97 7.23 -13.10
N PRO A 109 -14.98 7.62 -13.91
CA PRO A 109 -15.99 8.58 -13.47
C PRO A 109 -16.67 8.25 -12.13
N PRO A 110 -17.04 6.98 -11.83
CA PRO A 110 -17.63 6.63 -10.54
C PRO A 110 -16.68 6.86 -9.35
N VAL A 111 -15.40 6.54 -9.53
CA VAL A 111 -14.36 6.76 -8.52
C VAL A 111 -14.15 8.25 -8.28
N ALA A 112 -13.98 9.03 -9.35
CA ALA A 112 -13.78 10.47 -9.27
C ALA A 112 -14.98 11.18 -8.61
N GLU A 113 -16.20 10.74 -8.89
CA GLU A 113 -17.40 11.26 -8.24
C GLU A 113 -17.42 10.98 -6.74
N THR A 114 -17.10 9.75 -6.33
CA THR A 114 -17.01 9.40 -4.91
C THR A 114 -15.95 10.21 -4.18
N VAL A 115 -14.76 10.39 -4.76
CA VAL A 115 -13.69 11.24 -4.17
C VAL A 115 -14.19 12.67 -3.99
N ARG A 116 -14.80 13.29 -5.00
CA ARG A 116 -15.36 14.64 -4.90
C ARG A 116 -16.41 14.77 -3.81
N ARG A 117 -17.26 13.75 -3.63
CA ARG A 117 -18.32 13.73 -2.60
C ARG A 117 -17.77 13.66 -1.18
N VAL A 118 -16.74 12.84 -0.94
CA VAL A 118 -16.24 12.58 0.42
C VAL A 118 -15.14 13.54 0.87
N ALA A 119 -14.50 14.23 -0.08
CA ALA A 119 -13.39 15.14 0.16
C ALA A 119 -13.47 16.36 -0.78
N ALA A 120 -14.61 17.07 -0.73
CA ALA A 120 -14.82 18.26 -1.56
C ALA A 120 -13.71 19.31 -1.31
N GLY A 121 -13.09 19.77 -2.40
CA GLY A 121 -12.01 20.77 -2.35
C GLY A 121 -10.64 20.25 -1.91
N ALA A 122 -10.50 18.94 -1.65
CA ALA A 122 -9.21 18.33 -1.35
C ALA A 122 -8.32 18.26 -2.60
N LYS A 123 -7.02 18.33 -2.40
CA LYS A 123 -6.02 18.11 -3.45
C LYS A 123 -5.61 16.64 -3.46
N ILE A 124 -5.66 15.99 -4.61
CA ILE A 124 -5.13 14.63 -4.76
C ILE A 124 -3.61 14.72 -4.78
N ILE A 125 -2.97 14.02 -3.84
CA ILE A 125 -1.51 13.87 -3.75
C ILE A 125 -1.09 12.67 -4.60
N GLU A 126 -1.83 11.58 -4.48
CA GLU A 126 -1.53 10.28 -5.05
C GLU A 126 -2.82 9.55 -5.40
N ALA A 127 -2.78 8.78 -6.48
CA ALA A 127 -3.82 7.84 -6.83
C ALA A 127 -3.18 6.54 -7.32
N GLU A 128 -3.65 5.43 -6.79
CA GLU A 128 -3.19 4.08 -7.08
C GLU A 128 -4.37 3.24 -7.55
N HIS A 129 -4.10 2.31 -8.48
CA HIS A 129 -5.05 1.31 -8.93
C HIS A 129 -4.52 -0.08 -8.58
N THR A 130 -5.25 -0.76 -7.71
CA THR A 130 -4.99 -2.12 -7.23
C THR A 130 -5.85 -3.11 -8.00
N ILE A 131 -5.24 -4.13 -8.59
CA ILE A 131 -5.91 -5.27 -9.20
C ILE A 131 -5.58 -6.51 -8.37
N TYR A 132 -6.58 -7.06 -7.70
CA TYR A 132 -6.43 -8.25 -6.87
C TYR A 132 -6.37 -9.53 -7.72
N ALA A 133 -5.78 -10.59 -7.16
CA ALA A 133 -5.74 -11.90 -7.81
C ALA A 133 -7.15 -12.49 -8.07
N SER A 134 -8.18 -12.04 -7.34
CA SER A 134 -9.58 -12.38 -7.60
C SER A 134 -10.16 -11.71 -8.85
N GLY A 135 -9.49 -10.69 -9.38
CA GLY A 135 -9.99 -9.79 -10.42
C GLY A 135 -10.77 -8.59 -9.87
N ASP A 136 -10.91 -8.47 -8.55
CA ASP A 136 -11.47 -7.25 -7.96
C ASP A 136 -10.52 -6.06 -8.18
N GLU A 137 -11.10 -4.87 -8.33
CA GLU A 137 -10.38 -3.62 -8.58
C GLU A 137 -10.70 -2.58 -7.51
N GLU A 138 -9.65 -1.94 -6.99
CA GLU A 138 -9.72 -0.87 -5.98
C GLU A 138 -8.84 0.31 -6.38
N PHE A 139 -9.28 1.50 -6.01
CA PHE A 139 -8.53 2.74 -6.13
C PHE A 139 -8.26 3.31 -4.74
N SER A 140 -6.99 3.55 -4.47
CA SER A 140 -6.49 4.18 -3.25
C SER A 140 -6.06 5.61 -3.57
N ILE A 141 -6.61 6.59 -2.86
CA ILE A 141 -6.41 8.02 -3.14
C ILE A 141 -5.92 8.71 -1.87
N GLU A 142 -4.70 9.25 -1.91
CA GLU A 142 -4.19 10.13 -0.85
C GLU A 142 -4.55 11.59 -1.15
N LEU A 143 -5.13 12.26 -0.16
CA LEU A 143 -5.72 13.58 -0.30
C LEU A 143 -5.18 14.53 0.76
N GLU A 144 -4.81 15.74 0.34
CA GLU A 144 -4.53 16.85 1.24
C GLU A 144 -5.81 17.63 1.52
N THR A 145 -6.15 17.82 2.79
CA THR A 145 -7.29 18.62 3.24
C THR A 145 -6.85 19.69 4.25
N PRO A 146 -7.67 20.72 4.53
CA PRO A 146 -7.35 21.69 5.59
C PRO A 146 -7.14 21.06 6.98
N GLN A 147 -7.67 19.85 7.22
CA GLN A 147 -7.54 19.11 8.48
C GLN A 147 -6.37 18.12 8.49
N GLY A 148 -5.59 18.07 7.41
CA GLY A 148 -4.48 17.14 7.21
C GLY A 148 -4.78 16.10 6.11
N GLU A 149 -3.95 15.07 6.04
CA GLU A 149 -4.03 14.05 5.02
C GLU A 149 -5.16 13.05 5.29
N VAL A 150 -5.84 12.65 4.21
CA VAL A 150 -6.95 11.69 4.20
C VAL A 150 -6.68 10.64 3.14
N TYR A 151 -6.83 9.38 3.50
CA TYR A 151 -6.76 8.24 2.58
C TYR A 151 -8.18 7.77 2.25
N VAL A 152 -8.52 7.65 0.98
CA VAL A 152 -9.83 7.18 0.50
C VAL A 152 -9.64 5.93 -0.34
N GLN A 153 -10.44 4.91 -0.07
CA GLN A 153 -10.45 3.65 -0.81
C GLN A 153 -11.81 3.45 -1.47
N VAL A 154 -11.81 3.17 -2.77
CA VAL A 154 -13.01 3.11 -3.60
C VAL A 154 -12.91 1.93 -4.56
N ARG A 155 -13.98 1.15 -4.72
CA ARG A 155 -14.05 0.14 -5.79
C ARG A 155 -14.17 0.82 -7.16
N ALA A 156 -13.86 0.09 -8.23
CA ALA A 156 -14.00 0.58 -9.60
C ALA A 156 -15.43 1.10 -9.94
N ASP A 157 -16.46 0.54 -9.30
CA ASP A 157 -17.87 0.97 -9.45
C ASP A 157 -18.23 2.26 -8.69
N GLY A 158 -17.28 2.85 -7.96
CA GLY A 158 -17.48 4.04 -7.14
C GLY A 158 -17.91 3.76 -5.71
N THR A 159 -18.07 2.50 -5.30
CA THR A 159 -18.41 2.15 -3.92
C THR A 159 -17.29 2.54 -2.95
N LEU A 160 -17.59 3.39 -1.97
CA LEU A 160 -16.65 3.75 -0.91
C LEU A 160 -16.38 2.54 -0.01
N ILE A 161 -15.11 2.12 0.07
CA ILE A 161 -14.65 1.06 0.97
C ILE A 161 -14.24 1.66 2.32
N GLY A 162 -13.47 2.74 2.28
CA GLY A 162 -12.91 3.34 3.49
C GLY A 162 -12.51 4.79 3.29
N ARG A 163 -12.54 5.54 4.39
CA ARG A 163 -12.04 6.90 4.49
C ARG A 163 -11.32 7.05 5.83
N TYR A 164 -10.03 7.35 5.78
CA TYR A 164 -9.16 7.36 6.95
C TYR A 164 -8.47 8.70 7.05
N ARG A 165 -8.43 9.28 8.25
CA ARG A 165 -7.54 10.40 8.53
C ARG A 165 -6.15 9.85 8.84
N VAL A 166 -5.13 10.41 8.23
CA VAL A 166 -3.73 10.11 8.58
C VAL A 166 -3.33 11.00 9.75
N VAL A 167 -2.80 10.38 10.79
CA VAL A 167 -2.37 11.06 12.02
C VAL A 167 -0.88 10.81 12.19
N PRO A 168 -0.04 11.85 12.22
CA PRO A 168 1.37 11.69 12.55
C PRO A 168 1.54 11.07 13.93
N ALA A 169 2.40 10.06 14.04
CA ALA A 169 2.65 9.34 15.28
C ALA A 169 4.13 8.95 15.40
N MET A 170 4.57 8.73 16.64
CA MET A 170 5.88 8.20 16.97
C MET A 170 5.71 6.80 17.55
N ILE A 171 6.53 5.86 17.10
CA ILE A 171 6.57 4.48 17.61
C ILE A 171 8.03 4.14 17.89
N GLU A 172 8.31 3.69 19.10
CA GLU A 172 9.65 3.25 19.51
C GLU A 172 9.74 1.73 19.37
N VAL A 173 10.78 1.24 18.70
CA VAL A 173 11.06 -0.18 18.50
C VAL A 173 12.38 -0.51 19.21
N PRO A 174 12.43 -1.54 20.07
CA PRO A 174 13.68 -1.92 20.72
C PRO A 174 14.68 -2.43 19.68
N LEU A 175 15.92 -1.98 19.79
CA LEU A 175 17.04 -2.50 19.00
C LEU A 175 17.56 -3.81 19.62
N PRO A 176 18.07 -4.74 18.80
CA PRO A 176 18.67 -5.99 19.28
C PRO A 176 19.96 -5.78 20.09
#